data_AF-A0A8J2J1J7-F1
#
_entry.id   AF-A0A8J2J1J7-F1
#
_cell.length_a   1.000
_cell.length_b   1.000
_cell.length_c   1.000
_cell.angle_alpha   90.00
_cell.angle_beta   90.00
_cell.angle_gamma   90.00
#
_symmetry.space_group_name_H-M   'P 1'
#
loop_
_entity.id
_entity.type
_entity.pdbx_description
1 polymer ?
#
loop_
_entity_poly.entity_id
_entity_poly.type
_entity_poly.pdbx_seq_one_letter_code
_entity_poly.pdbx_strand_id
1 'polypeptide(L)'
;MYYAATWGSRLTLAAKAVVSKVYRLNDCTFPPELKLKIQMLALKLSTNPPQVSPGHYFILDRNSLTAVLACITTYIIILLQFQVSDYGKPSGNDTISAT
;
A
#
# COMPACT_ATOMS: atom_id res chain seq x y z
N MET A 1 -9.18 5.30 9.02
CA MET A 1 -7.98 4.75 8.33
C MET A 1 -6.64 5.36 8.80
N TYR A 2 -6.59 6.61 9.28
CA TYR A 2 -5.36 7.24 9.81
C TYR A 2 -4.70 6.46 10.98
N TYR A 3 -5.50 5.85 11.85
CA TYR A 3 -5.00 5.12 13.02
C TYR A 3 -4.22 3.85 12.64
N ALA A 4 -4.69 3.07 11.67
CA ALA A 4 -4.00 1.83 11.27
C ALA A 4 -2.62 2.11 10.65
N ALA A 5 -2.51 3.20 9.88
CA ALA A 5 -1.27 3.63 9.24
C ALA A 5 -0.22 4.10 10.25
N THR A 6 -0.62 4.77 11.34
CA THR A 6 0.30 5.20 12.39
C THR A 6 0.84 4.03 13.20
N TRP A 7 0.02 3.00 13.47
CA TRP A 7 0.48 1.77 14.14
C TRP A 7 1.48 0.98 13.30
N GLY A 8 1.22 0.79 12.00
CA GLY A 8 2.17 0.11 11.09
C GLY A 8 3.50 0.86 10.95
N SER A 9 3.44 2.18 10.88
CA SER A 9 4.63 3.03 10.81
C SER A 9 5.46 2.97 12.10
N ARG A 10 4.81 3.02 13.27
CA ARG A 10 5.48 2.88 14.58
C ARG A 10 6.11 1.51 14.78
N LEU A 11 5.44 0.45 14.31
CA LEU A 11 5.96 -0.92 14.39
C LEU A 11 7.21 -1.10 13.53
N THR A 12 7.19 -0.56 12.30
CA THR A 12 8.35 -0.55 11.41
C THR A 12 9.51 0.27 11.99
N LEU A 13 9.21 1.41 12.62
CA LEU A 13 10.20 2.25 13.29
C LEU A 13 10.85 1.54 14.49
N ALA A 14 10.03 0.88 15.33
CA ALA A 14 10.50 0.09 16.46
C ALA A 14 11.36 -1.09 16.01
N ALA A 15 10.97 -1.81 14.96
CA ALA A 15 11.76 -2.89 14.38
C ALA A 15 13.13 -2.39 13.90
N LYS A 16 13.19 -1.26 13.19
CA LYS A 16 14.46 -0.62 12.80
C LYS A 16 15.31 -0.22 14.00
N ALA A 17 14.69 0.32 15.06
CA ALA A 17 15.41 0.69 16.28
C ALA A 17 16.03 -0.55 16.96
N VAL A 18 15.29 -1.66 17.05
CA VAL A 18 15.79 -2.94 17.60
C VAL A 18 16.97 -3.45 16.78
N VAL A 19 16.87 -3.47 15.44
CA VAL A 19 17.96 -3.87 14.56
C VAL A 19 19.20 -2.99 14.78
N SER A 20 19.03 -1.67 14.88
CA SER A 20 20.16 -0.75 15.11
C SER A 20 20.86 -0.98 16.46
N LYS A 21 20.10 -1.32 17.50
CA LYS A 21 20.65 -1.65 18.82
C LYS A 21 21.34 -3.01 18.78
N VAL A 22 20.74 -4.00 18.14
CA VAL A 22 21.32 -5.32 17.92
C VAL A 22 22.67 -5.23 17.18
N TYR A 23 22.77 -4.41 16.13
CA TYR A 23 24.04 -4.20 15.42
C TYR A 23 25.11 -3.59 16.33
N ARG A 24 24.75 -2.65 17.21
CA ARG A 24 25.68 -2.07 18.20
C ARG A 24 26.08 -3.05 19.31
N LEU A 25 25.21 -4.02 19.64
CA LEU A 25 25.52 -5.09 20.58
C LEU A 25 26.36 -6.21 19.94
N ASN A 26 26.40 -6.33 18.62
CA ASN A 26 27.22 -7.35 17.93
C ASN A 26 28.74 -7.13 18.12
N ASP A 27 29.16 -5.94 18.54
CA ASP A 27 30.54 -5.63 18.96
C ASP A 27 30.87 -6.13 20.38
N CYS A 28 29.87 -6.51 21.18
CA CYS A 28 30.07 -7.10 22.50
C CYS A 28 30.31 -8.61 22.38
N THR A 29 31.25 -9.13 23.19
CA THR A 29 31.59 -10.55 23.24
C THR A 29 30.45 -11.35 23.88
N PHE A 30 29.54 -11.84 23.03
CA PHE A 30 28.50 -12.79 23.41
C PHE A 30 28.92 -14.23 23.13
N PRO A 31 28.37 -15.22 23.85
CA PRO A 31 28.57 -16.63 23.50
C PRO A 31 28.08 -16.89 22.06
N PRO A 32 28.75 -17.80 21.33
CA PRO A 32 28.55 -17.99 19.88
C PRO A 32 27.10 -18.34 19.51
N GLU A 33 26.40 -19.11 20.36
CA GLU A 33 24.99 -19.44 20.15
C GLU A 33 24.06 -18.21 20.22
N LEU A 34 24.34 -17.28 21.15
CA LEU A 34 23.54 -16.08 21.32
C LEU A 34 23.78 -15.10 20.17
N LYS A 35 25.04 -14.97 19.73
CA LYS A 35 25.40 -14.14 18.56
C LYS A 35 24.67 -14.61 17.30
N LEU A 36 24.60 -15.92 17.07
CA LEU A 36 23.90 -16.51 15.93
C LEU A 36 22.40 -16.22 15.98
N LYS A 37 21.75 -16.41 17.15
CA LYS A 37 20.32 -16.09 17.33
C LYS A 37 20.03 -14.61 17.11
N ILE A 38 20.89 -13.71 17.58
CA ILE A 38 20.77 -12.26 17.41
C ILE A 38 20.91 -11.87 15.93
N GLN A 39 21.87 -12.45 15.20
CA GLN A 39 22.03 -12.23 13.77
C GLN A 39 20.85 -12.77 12.96
N MET A 40 20.34 -13.97 13.29
CA MET A 40 19.13 -14.52 12.67
C MET A 40 17.92 -13.63 12.92
N LEU A 41 17.76 -13.09 14.13
CA LEU A 41 16.68 -12.17 14.45
C LEU A 41 16.79 -10.87 13.64
N ALA A 42 17.98 -10.28 13.57
CA ALA A 42 18.23 -9.08 12.76
C ALA A 42 17.94 -9.32 11.28
N LEU A 43 18.36 -10.48 10.77
CA LEU A 43 18.09 -10.92 9.40
C LEU A 43 16.58 -11.08 9.18
N LYS A 44 15.87 -11.79 10.05
CA LYS A 44 14.41 -12.00 9.96
C LYS A 44 13.63 -10.68 9.99
N LEU A 45 14.00 -9.75 10.86
CA LEU A 45 13.39 -8.41 10.91
C LEU A 45 13.68 -7.57 9.67
N SER A 46 14.88 -7.73 9.08
CA SER A 46 15.26 -7.04 7.84
C SER A 46 14.57 -7.62 6.62
N THR A 47 14.44 -8.95 6.55
CA THR A 47 13.82 -9.66 5.42
C THR A 47 12.30 -9.59 5.46
N ASN A 48 11.70 -9.60 6.65
CA ASN A 48 10.26 -9.51 6.86
C ASN A 48 9.97 -8.39 7.86
N PRO A 49 9.91 -7.13 7.40
CA PRO A 49 9.44 -6.06 8.27
C PRO A 49 8.03 -6.39 8.75
N PRO A 50 7.69 -6.11 10.01
CA PRO A 50 6.36 -6.39 10.53
C PRO A 50 5.33 -5.52 9.81
N GLN A 51 4.61 -6.14 8.88
CA GLN A 51 3.59 -5.49 8.08
C GLN A 51 2.23 -5.70 8.73
N VAL A 52 1.48 -4.60 8.89
CA VAL A 52 0.11 -4.68 9.39
C VAL A 52 -0.78 -5.04 8.20
N SER A 53 -1.19 -6.30 8.14
CA SER A 53 -2.21 -6.76 7.20
C SER A 53 -3.55 -6.88 7.93
N PRO A 54 -4.57 -6.05 7.60
CA PRO A 54 -5.92 -6.29 8.09
C PRO A 54 -6.46 -7.59 7.49
N GLY A 55 -6.59 -8.62 8.33
CA GLY A 55 -7.23 -9.89 7.99
C GLY A 55 -6.51 -10.75 6.95
N HIS A 56 -5.20 -10.55 6.70
CA HIS A 56 -4.43 -11.24 5.64
C HIS A 56 -4.87 -10.96 4.19
N TYR A 57 -5.86 -10.10 3.96
CA TYR A 57 -6.37 -9.83 2.61
C TYR A 57 -5.49 -8.86 1.82
N PHE A 58 -4.92 -7.86 2.50
CA PHE A 58 -4.07 -6.86 1.87
C PHE A 58 -2.92 -6.45 2.78
N ILE A 59 -1.74 -6.25 2.20
CA ILE A 59 -0.65 -5.55 2.88
C ILE A 59 -0.99 -4.06 2.79
N LEU A 60 -1.05 -3.39 3.95
CA LEU A 60 -1.29 -1.95 4.03
C LEU A 60 -0.02 -1.20 3.60
N ASP A 61 0.22 -1.18 2.29
CA ASP A 61 1.35 -0.53 1.64
C ASP A 61 0.87 0.60 0.71
N ARG A 62 1.74 1.55 0.39
CA ARG A 62 1.43 2.67 -0.51
C ARG A 62 0.96 2.16 -1.88
N ASN A 63 1.48 1.01 -2.32
CA ASN A 63 1.11 0.40 -3.59
C ASN A 63 -0.36 -0.05 -3.65
N SER A 64 -0.92 -0.59 -2.56
CA SER A 64 -2.34 -0.98 -2.53
C SER A 64 -3.26 0.26 -2.52
N LEU A 65 -2.85 1.33 -1.86
CA LEU A 65 -3.57 2.61 -1.91
C LEU A 65 -3.53 3.21 -3.33
N THR A 66 -2.37 3.22 -3.99
CA THR A 66 -2.25 3.65 -5.39
C THR A 66 -3.10 2.80 -6.32
N ALA A 67 -3.15 1.48 -6.12
CA ALA A 67 -3.99 0.58 -6.92
C ALA A 67 -5.49 0.87 -6.72
N VAL A 68 -5.94 1.09 -5.49
CA VAL A 68 -7.34 1.46 -5.19
C VAL A 68 -7.68 2.82 -5.83
N LEU A 69 -6.82 3.82 -5.69
CA LEU A 69 -7.00 5.12 -6.34
C LEU A 69 -7.05 4.99 -7.86
N ALA A 70 -6.14 4.24 -8.47
CA ALA A 70 -6.13 4.00 -9.92
C ALA A 70 -7.42 3.33 -10.40
N CYS A 71 -7.94 2.37 -9.62
CA CYS A 71 -9.20 1.70 -9.93
C CYS A 71 -10.38 2.69 -9.88
N ILE A 72 -10.46 3.52 -8.84
CA ILE A 72 -11.48 4.57 -8.70
C ILE A 72 -11.38 5.57 -9.86
N THR A 73 -10.18 6.05 -10.19
CA THR A 73 -9.95 6.98 -11.30
C THR A 73 -10.39 6.39 -12.63
N THR A 74 -10.02 5.13 -12.91
CA THR A 74 -10.41 4.43 -14.14
C THR A 74 -11.93 4.31 -14.24
N TYR A 75 -12.59 3.94 -13.13
CA TYR A 75 -14.04 3.84 -13.09
C TYR A 75 -14.72 5.19 -13.40
N ILE A 76 -14.25 6.29 -12.80
CA ILE A 76 -14.78 7.64 -13.05
C ILE A 76 -14.58 8.04 -14.52
N ILE A 77 -13.41 7.75 -15.11
CA ILE A 77 -13.13 8.05 -16.52
C ILE A 77 -14.10 7.30 -17.44
N ILE A 78 -14.36 6.03 -17.16
CA ILE A 78 -15.31 5.22 -17.94
C ILE A 78 -16.72 5.83 -17.83
N LEU A 79 -17.16 6.18 -16.62
CA LEU A 79 -18.46 6.82 -16.43
C LEU A 79 -18.57 8.16 -17.18
N LEU A 80 -17.51 8.98 -17.17
CA LEU A 80 -17.47 10.23 -17.94
C LEU A 80 -17.54 9.99 -19.45
N GLN A 81 -16.86 8.96 -19.96
CA GLN A 81 -16.94 8.61 -21.39
C GLN A 81 -18.35 8.21 -21.80
N PHE A 82 -19.04 7.41 -20.97
CA PHE A 82 -20.45 7.07 -21.21
C PHE A 82 -21.36 8.31 -21.16
N GLN A 83 -21.17 9.17 -20.16
CA GLN A 83 -21.96 10.40 -20.04
C GLN A 83 -21.77 11.32 -21.25
N VAL A 84 -20.53 11.61 -21.64
CA VAL A 84 -20.24 12.47 -22.80
C VAL A 84 -20.78 11.87 -24.09
N SER A 85 -20.75 10.54 -24.24
CA SER A 85 -21.33 9.85 -25.39
C SER A 85 -22.85 9.99 -25.47
N ASP A 86 -23.55 10.06 -24.33
CA ASP A 86 -24.99 10.29 -24.26
C ASP A 86 -25.36 11.76 -24.57
N TYR A 87 -24.60 12.73 -24.05
CA TYR A 87 -24.80 14.16 -24.35
C TYR A 87 -24.40 14.54 -25.78
N GLY A 88 -23.54 13.75 -26.42
CA GLY A 88 -23.11 13.94 -27.82
C GLY A 88 -24.11 13.44 -28.86
N LYS A 89 -25.28 12.89 -28.45
CA LYS A 89 -26.32 12.48 -29.38
C LYS A 89 -27.10 13.70 -29.86
N PRO A 90 -26.92 14.18 -31.11
CA PRO A 90 -27.75 15.27 -31.61
C PRO A 90 -29.21 14.80 -31.59
N SER A 91 -30.08 15.68 -31.10
CA SER A 91 -31.54 15.58 -31.20
C SER A 91 -31.91 15.46 -32.68
N GLY A 92 -31.99 14.23 -33.18
CA GLY A 92 -32.36 13.93 -34.56
C GLY A 92 -33.87 13.97 -34.72
N ASN A 93 -34.46 15.16 -34.75
CA ASN A 93 -35.81 15.37 -35.28
C ASN A 93 -36.02 16.78 -35.84
N ASP A 94 -35.07 17.26 -36.64
CA ASP A 94 -35.33 18.34 -37.59
C ASP A 94 -35.08 17.81 -39.02
N THR A 95 -36.09 17.17 -39.61
CA THR A 95 -36.16 17.03 -41.07
C THR A 95 -37.62 17.11 -41.54
N ILE A 96 -38.06 18.36 -41.74
CA ILE A 96 -38.84 18.87 -42.88
C ILE A 96 -39.58 17.84 -43.77
N SER A 97 -40.90 18.00 -43.88
CA SER A 97 -41.60 17.82 -45.15
C SER A 97 -42.39 19.09 -45.44
N ALA A 98 -41.75 19.98 -46.20
CA ALA A 98 -42.45 20.97 -47.01
C ALA A 98 -42.99 20.26 -48.27
N THR A 99 -44.09 20.80 -48.78
CA THR A 99 -44.88 20.40 -49.98
C THR A 99 -45.85 19.25 -49.80
#